data_AF-A0A151HFB7-F1
#
_entry.id   AF-A0A151HFB7-F1
#
_cell.length_a   1.000
_cell.length_b   1.000
_cell.length_c   1.000
_cell.angle_alpha   90.00
_cell.angle_beta   90.00
_cell.angle_gamma   90.00
#
_symmetry.space_group_name_H-M   'P 1'
#
loop_
_entity.id
_entity.type
_entity.pdbx_description
1 polymer ?
#
loop_
_entity_poly.entity_id
_entity_poly.type
_entity_poly.pdbx_seq_one_letter_code
_entity_poly.pdbx_strand_id
1 'polypeptide(L)'
;MEKVKANQSLHGLLVDMADCDKDKRYMAASDVTALVLDARLDLDAAVQDQVVRAFLNQLEDSSVDVQGHAAKCLSAFTSRLTEENAASVLAQLARSTLDPNNSVRDIYAACLK
;
A
#
# COMPACT_ATOMS: atom_id res chain seq x y z
N MET A 1 19.15 12.25 -11.14
CA MET A 1 18.05 12.65 -12.04
C MET A 1 16.96 11.58 -12.12
N GLU A 2 17.31 10.28 -12.13
CA GLU A 2 16.33 9.17 -12.14
C GLU A 2 15.51 9.05 -10.85
N LYS A 3 16.13 9.15 -9.67
CA LYS A 3 15.44 9.07 -8.36
C LYS A 3 14.37 10.16 -8.15
N VAL A 4 14.64 11.39 -8.63
CA VAL A 4 13.69 12.52 -8.57
C VAL A 4 12.50 12.30 -9.51
N LYS A 5 12.74 11.76 -10.71
CA LYS A 5 11.67 11.40 -11.65
C LYS A 5 10.81 10.26 -11.11
N ALA A 6 11.42 9.25 -10.49
CA ALA A 6 10.70 8.15 -9.84
C ALA A 6 9.80 8.66 -8.71
N ASN A 7 10.31 9.57 -7.86
CA ASN A 7 9.50 10.17 -6.79
C ASN A 7 8.36 11.06 -7.31
N GLN A 8 8.59 11.86 -8.35
CA GLN A 8 7.52 12.65 -8.98
C GLN A 8 6.46 11.76 -9.63
N SER A 9 6.88 10.67 -10.28
CA SER A 9 5.98 9.66 -10.84
C SER A 9 5.17 8.98 -9.73
N LEU A 10 5.82 8.61 -8.61
CA LEU A 10 5.17 7.97 -7.47
C LEU A 10 4.08 8.87 -6.87
N HIS A 11 4.37 10.16 -6.66
CA HIS A 11 3.36 11.08 -6.11
C HIS A 11 2.10 11.15 -6.99
N GLY A 12 2.24 11.22 -8.31
CA GLY A 12 1.10 11.19 -9.23
C GLY A 12 0.27 9.92 -9.08
N LEU A 13 0.93 8.76 -9.04
CA LEU A 13 0.26 7.48 -8.85
C LEU A 13 -0.46 7.37 -7.49
N LEU A 14 0.15 7.89 -6.42
CA LEU A 14 -0.49 7.90 -5.08
C LEU A 14 -1.78 8.74 -5.07
N VAL A 15 -1.85 9.81 -5.87
CA VAL A 15 -3.10 10.59 -6.06
C VAL A 15 -4.11 9.77 -6.85
N ASP A 16 -3.69 9.13 -7.94
CA ASP A 16 -4.57 8.33 -8.80
C ASP A 16 -5.14 7.08 -8.08
N MET A 17 -4.46 6.57 -7.05
CA MET A 17 -4.96 5.50 -6.18
C MET A 17 -6.24 5.85 -5.41
N ALA A 18 -6.61 7.14 -5.35
CA ALA A 18 -7.84 7.66 -4.74
C ALA A 18 -8.83 8.26 -5.77
N ASP A 19 -8.62 8.06 -7.06
CA ASP A 19 -9.52 8.55 -8.12
C ASP A 19 -10.94 7.92 -8.00
N CYS A 20 -11.96 8.61 -8.50
CA CYS A 20 -13.33 8.06 -8.49
C CYS A 20 -13.48 6.87 -9.44
N ASP A 21 -12.62 6.75 -10.45
CA ASP A 21 -12.58 5.66 -11.40
C ASP A 21 -11.85 4.43 -10.82
N LYS A 22 -12.57 3.30 -10.77
CA LYS A 22 -12.05 2.02 -10.26
C LYS A 22 -10.81 1.55 -11.01
N ASP A 23 -10.83 1.64 -12.35
CA ASP A 23 -9.77 1.13 -13.19
C ASP A 23 -8.52 1.99 -13.05
N LYS A 24 -8.67 3.32 -12.93
CA LYS A 24 -7.53 4.19 -12.57
C LYS A 24 -6.93 3.83 -11.23
N ARG A 25 -7.74 3.66 -10.18
CA ARG A 25 -7.22 3.28 -8.86
C ARG A 25 -6.47 1.95 -8.89
N TYR A 26 -7.00 0.97 -9.61
CA TYR A 26 -6.37 -0.34 -9.79
C TYR A 26 -5.05 -0.23 -10.57
N MET A 27 -5.06 0.49 -11.70
CA MET A 27 -3.85 0.68 -12.52
C MET A 27 -2.77 1.43 -11.75
N ALA A 28 -3.13 2.49 -11.03
CA ALA A 28 -2.20 3.24 -10.19
C ALA A 28 -1.60 2.37 -9.09
N ALA A 29 -2.43 1.57 -8.39
CA ALA A 29 -1.95 0.61 -7.39
C ALA A 29 -0.98 -0.42 -7.98
N SER A 30 -1.24 -0.91 -9.19
CA SER A 30 -0.37 -1.84 -9.92
C SER A 30 0.98 -1.21 -10.27
N ASP A 31 0.97 0.03 -10.76
CA ASP A 31 2.19 0.75 -11.12
C ASP A 31 3.03 1.10 -9.88
N VAL A 32 2.38 1.52 -8.77
CA VAL A 32 3.06 1.70 -7.48
C VAL A 32 3.67 0.39 -7.02
N THR A 33 2.92 -0.72 -7.06
CA THR A 33 3.42 -2.05 -6.65
C THR A 33 4.68 -2.43 -7.43
N ALA A 34 4.67 -2.28 -8.75
CA ALA A 34 5.82 -2.57 -9.60
C ALA A 34 7.04 -1.70 -9.23
N LEU A 35 6.81 -0.42 -8.95
CA LEU A 35 7.85 0.55 -8.62
C LEU A 35 8.47 0.26 -7.24
N VAL A 36 7.65 0.00 -6.20
CA VAL A 36 8.15 -0.16 -4.82
C VAL A 36 8.76 -1.53 -4.56
N LEU A 37 8.38 -2.54 -5.33
CA LEU A 37 8.98 -3.88 -5.28
C LEU A 37 10.24 -4.01 -6.15
N ASP A 38 10.59 -2.99 -6.94
CA ASP A 38 11.85 -2.97 -7.68
C ASP A 38 13.03 -2.81 -6.72
N ALA A 39 13.84 -3.87 -6.58
CA ALA A 39 15.01 -3.91 -5.70
C ALA A 39 16.07 -2.83 -6.00
N ARG A 40 16.06 -2.24 -7.21
CA ARG A 40 16.96 -1.15 -7.60
C ARG A 40 16.54 0.20 -7.01
N LEU A 41 15.27 0.32 -6.62
CA LEU A 41 14.75 1.52 -6.00
C LEU A 41 14.92 1.46 -4.49
N ASP A 42 15.53 2.50 -3.94
CA ASP A 42 15.71 2.71 -2.51
C ASP A 42 14.81 3.87 -2.05
N LEU A 43 13.80 3.54 -1.23
CA LEU A 43 12.80 4.46 -0.72
C LEU A 43 13.15 4.84 0.72
N ASP A 44 13.19 6.15 1.00
CA ASP A 44 13.33 6.62 2.37
C ASP A 44 12.08 6.30 3.22
N ALA A 45 12.22 6.39 4.54
CA ALA A 45 11.18 6.03 5.48
C ALA A 45 9.90 6.86 5.31
N ALA A 46 10.00 8.13 4.90
CA ALA A 46 8.84 9.00 4.71
C ALA A 46 8.05 8.59 3.45
N VAL A 47 8.73 8.24 2.37
CA VAL A 47 8.09 7.73 1.15
C VAL A 47 7.47 6.36 1.39
N GLN A 48 8.13 5.49 2.15
CA GLN A 48 7.56 4.19 2.56
C GLN A 48 6.25 4.37 3.34
N ASP A 49 6.20 5.28 4.31
CA ASP A 49 4.99 5.59 5.09
C ASP A 49 3.85 6.10 4.19
N GLN A 50 4.14 6.96 3.20
CA GLN A 50 3.14 7.44 2.24
C GLN A 50 2.54 6.29 1.41
N VAL A 51 3.40 5.41 0.88
CA VAL A 51 2.98 4.22 0.11
C VAL A 51 2.11 3.30 0.96
N VAL A 52 2.57 3.00 2.18
CA VAL A 52 1.86 2.17 3.15
C VAL A 52 0.46 2.72 3.43
N ARG A 53 0.33 4.02 3.71
CA ARG A 53 -0.96 4.65 3.98
C ARG A 53 -1.90 4.56 2.79
N ALA A 54 -1.40 4.76 1.58
CA ALA A 54 -2.20 4.65 0.37
C ALA A 54 -2.77 3.23 0.21
N PHE A 55 -1.96 2.19 0.41
CA PHE A 55 -2.45 0.81 0.34
C PHE A 55 -3.37 0.42 1.51
N LEU A 56 -3.10 0.92 2.73
CA LEU A 56 -3.99 0.69 3.87
C LEU A 56 -5.38 1.28 3.62
N ASN A 57 -5.47 2.46 2.99
CA ASN A 57 -6.74 3.04 2.56
C ASN A 57 -7.42 2.16 1.50
N GLN A 58 -6.65 1.58 0.57
CA GLN A 58 -7.21 0.68 -0.44
C GLN A 58 -7.69 -0.67 0.10
N LEU A 59 -7.27 -1.09 1.31
CA LEU A 59 -7.89 -2.24 1.97
C LEU A 59 -9.36 -1.98 2.35
N GLU A 60 -9.73 -0.71 2.50
CA GLU A 60 -11.10 -0.27 2.78
C GLU A 60 -11.87 0.12 1.50
N ASP A 61 -11.30 -0.13 0.32
CA ASP A 61 -11.90 0.25 -0.95
C ASP A 61 -13.24 -0.48 -1.21
N SER A 62 -14.14 0.16 -1.96
CA SER A 62 -15.42 -0.48 -2.34
C SER A 62 -15.25 -1.63 -3.34
N SER A 63 -14.12 -1.71 -4.05
CA SER A 63 -13.81 -2.76 -5.01
C SER A 63 -12.95 -3.86 -4.40
N VAL A 64 -13.46 -5.09 -4.41
CA VAL A 64 -12.73 -6.30 -3.98
C VAL A 64 -11.44 -6.51 -4.79
N ASP A 65 -11.43 -6.16 -6.08
CA ASP A 65 -10.23 -6.26 -6.92
C ASP A 65 -9.11 -5.35 -6.41
N VAL A 66 -9.47 -4.11 -6.04
CA VAL A 66 -8.54 -3.11 -5.51
C VAL A 66 -8.07 -3.50 -4.10
N GLN A 67 -8.98 -3.96 -3.25
CA GLN A 67 -8.64 -4.50 -1.93
C GLN A 67 -7.65 -5.67 -2.02
N GLY A 68 -7.93 -6.64 -2.89
CA GLY A 68 -7.09 -7.82 -3.09
C GLY A 68 -5.70 -7.46 -3.61
N HIS A 69 -5.63 -6.50 -4.53
CA HIS A 69 -4.35 -5.98 -5.03
C HIS A 69 -3.54 -5.28 -3.91
N ALA A 70 -4.19 -4.43 -3.13
CA ALA A 70 -3.57 -3.72 -2.02
C ALA A 70 -3.04 -4.67 -0.94
N ALA A 71 -3.81 -5.70 -0.60
CA ALA A 71 -3.39 -6.73 0.36
C ALA A 71 -2.14 -7.47 -0.11
N LYS A 72 -2.10 -7.84 -1.39
CA LYS A 72 -0.92 -8.49 -2.01
C LYS A 72 0.30 -7.57 -1.98
N CYS A 73 0.14 -6.29 -2.31
CA CYS A 73 1.25 -5.35 -2.28
C CYS A 73 1.78 -5.13 -0.86
N LEU A 74 0.91 -4.90 0.13
CA LEU A 74 1.34 -4.70 1.52
C LEU A 74 2.12 -5.89 2.04
N SER A 75 1.60 -7.11 1.84
CA SER A 75 2.28 -8.35 2.25
C SER A 75 3.69 -8.43 1.64
N ALA A 76 3.84 -8.19 0.34
CA ALA A 76 5.15 -8.21 -0.33
C ALA A 76 6.08 -7.05 0.11
N PHE A 77 5.54 -5.84 0.27
CA PHE A 77 6.31 -4.63 0.55
C PHE A 77 6.83 -4.58 1.99
N THR A 78 6.20 -5.27 2.94
CA THR A 78 6.68 -5.37 4.32
C THR A 78 8.16 -5.74 4.44
N SER A 79 8.65 -6.64 3.57
CA SER A 79 10.04 -7.09 3.51
C SER A 79 11.04 -5.99 3.11
N ARG A 80 10.56 -4.87 2.59
CA ARG A 80 11.36 -3.73 2.12
C ARG A 80 11.28 -2.51 3.04
N LEU A 81 10.39 -2.55 4.03
CA LEU A 81 10.22 -1.45 4.97
C LEU A 81 11.41 -1.35 5.92
N THR A 82 11.65 -0.14 6.44
CA THR A 82 12.45 0.02 7.65
C THR A 82 11.80 -0.72 8.82
N GLU A 83 12.58 -1.10 9.83
CA GLU A 83 12.06 -1.78 11.02
C GLU A 83 10.94 -0.98 11.69
N GLU A 84 11.10 0.35 11.78
CA GLU A 84 10.09 1.26 12.34
C GLU A 84 8.78 1.23 11.53
N ASN A 85 8.85 1.35 10.21
CA ASN A 85 7.67 1.31 9.36
C ASN A 85 7.02 -0.08 9.36
N ALA A 86 7.82 -1.15 9.35
CA ALA A 86 7.32 -2.52 9.43
C ALA A 86 6.56 -2.75 10.74
N ALA A 87 7.13 -2.32 11.88
CA ALA A 87 6.47 -2.43 13.18
C ALA A 87 5.17 -1.62 13.23
N SER A 88 5.17 -0.40 12.69
CA SER A 88 3.99 0.47 12.60
C SER A 88 2.87 -0.20 11.79
N VAL A 89 3.20 -0.72 10.61
CA VAL A 89 2.26 -1.43 9.72
C VAL A 89 1.69 -2.67 10.39
N LEU A 90 2.54 -3.54 10.93
CA LEU A 90 2.09 -4.77 11.60
C LEU A 90 1.17 -4.45 12.78
N ALA A 91 1.49 -3.42 13.56
CA ALA A 91 0.64 -2.99 14.66
C ALA A 91 -0.71 -2.46 14.16
N GLN A 92 -0.76 -1.74 13.05
CA GLN A 92 -2.01 -1.26 12.46
C GLN A 92 -2.85 -2.41 11.89
N LEU A 93 -2.24 -3.32 11.11
CA LEU A 93 -2.92 -4.50 10.59
C LEU A 93 -3.52 -5.34 11.72
N ALA A 94 -2.74 -5.59 12.79
CA ALA A 94 -3.22 -6.35 13.94
C ALA A 94 -4.38 -5.65 14.67
N ARG A 95 -4.30 -4.33 14.89
CA ARG A 95 -5.40 -3.56 15.49
C ARG A 95 -6.67 -3.65 14.64
N SER A 96 -6.57 -3.47 13.33
CA SER A 96 -7.71 -3.53 12.41
C SER A 96 -8.32 -4.94 12.32
N THR A 97 -7.50 -5.98 12.36
CA THR A 97 -7.97 -7.38 12.41
C THR A 97 -8.74 -7.69 13.70
N LEU A 98 -8.34 -7.10 14.82
CA LEU A 98 -8.95 -7.33 16.14
C LEU A 98 -10.16 -6.44 16.41
N ASP A 99 -10.39 -5.39 15.61
CA ASP A 99 -11.55 -4.52 15.76
C ASP A 99 -12.83 -5.24 15.32
N PRO A 100 -13.80 -5.50 16.23
CA PRO A 100 -15.05 -6.16 15.88
C PRO A 100 -15.96 -5.30 14.99
N ASN A 101 -15.74 -3.99 14.92
CA ASN A 101 -16.54 -3.07 14.11
C ASN A 101 -15.97 -2.86 12.70
N ASN A 102 -14.78 -3.36 12.42
CA ASN A 102 -14.17 -3.24 11.10
C ASN A 102 -14.80 -4.23 10.12
N SER A 103 -15.53 -3.72 9.13
CA SER A 103 -16.24 -4.51 8.12
C SER A 103 -15.32 -5.29 7.17
N VAL A 104 -14.04 -4.91 7.09
CA VAL A 104 -13.03 -5.54 6.22
C VAL A 104 -11.89 -6.18 7.03
N ARG A 105 -12.13 -6.50 8.31
CA ARG A 105 -11.15 -7.17 9.21
C ARG A 105 -10.48 -8.41 8.62
N ASP A 106 -11.18 -9.18 7.79
CA ASP A 106 -10.65 -10.39 7.15
C ASP A 106 -9.60 -10.09 6.07
N ILE A 107 -9.72 -8.92 5.42
CA ILE A 107 -8.75 -8.43 4.44
C ILE A 107 -7.47 -7.98 5.17
N TYR A 108 -7.61 -7.27 6.28
CA TYR A 108 -6.49 -6.95 7.17
C TYR A 108 -5.77 -8.22 7.67
N ALA A 109 -6.54 -9.23 8.07
CA ALA A 109 -5.99 -10.50 8.54
C ALA A 109 -5.24 -11.25 7.42
N ALA A 110 -5.69 -11.14 6.16
CA ALA A 110 -5.01 -11.74 5.03
C ALA A 110 -3.62 -11.15 4.78
N CYS A 111 -3.39 -9.89 5.16
CA CYS A 111 -2.09 -9.24 5.05
C CYS A 111 -1.06 -9.74 6.08
N LEU A 112 -1.51 -10.38 7.16
CA LEU A 112 -0.68 -10.90 8.25
C LEU A 112 -0.30 -12.39 8.09
N LYS A 113 -0.80 -13.05 7.05
CA LYS A 113 -0.53 -14.47 6.74
C LYS A 113 0.72 -14.60 5.87
#